data_AF-A0A839NNP8-F1
#
_entry.id   AF-A0A839NNP8-F1
#
_cell.length_a   1.000
_cell.length_b   1.000
_cell.length_c   1.000
_cell.angle_alpha   90.00
_cell.angle_beta   90.00
_cell.angle_gamma   90.00
#
_symmetry.space_group_name_H-M   'P 1'
#
loop_
_entity.id
_entity.type
_entity.pdbx_description
1 polymer ?
#
loop_
_entity_poly.entity_id
_entity_poly.type
_entity_poly.pdbx_seq_one_letter_code
_entity_poly.pdbx_strand_id
1 'polypeptide(L)'
;MSKLDKIPDFFDKRVFGLIFDIGEVAKLTPEDKMAYEASLKHKRDAENTYSTAQRIGHDRGLKEGIAQGQYQKAIETALKFKKMGLSVEQIAEGTGLTIEEIEKLK
;
A
#
# COMPACT_ATOMS: atom_id res chain seq x y z
N MET A 1 50.47 26.25 1.53
CA MET A 1 49.19 26.61 0.86
C MET A 1 48.71 27.90 1.50
N SER A 2 48.58 28.98 0.73
CA SER A 2 48.19 30.29 1.27
C SER A 2 46.69 30.29 1.59
N LYS A 3 46.32 30.56 2.85
CA LYS A 3 44.93 30.83 3.22
C LYS A 3 44.64 32.30 2.95
N LEU A 4 43.53 32.58 2.28
CA LEU A 4 42.99 33.92 2.17
C LEU A 4 42.19 34.22 3.45
N ASP A 5 42.85 34.80 4.44
CA ASP A 5 42.21 35.14 5.72
C ASP A 5 41.32 36.40 5.64
N LYS A 6 41.34 37.11 4.50
CA LYS A 6 40.52 38.30 4.27
C LYS A 6 39.97 38.33 2.85
N ILE A 7 38.70 38.68 2.75
CA ILE A 7 38.00 38.90 1.47
C ILE A 7 38.51 40.24 0.88
N PRO A 8 39.06 40.26 -0.34
CA PRO A 8 39.52 41.50 -0.97
C PRO A 8 38.38 42.49 -1.23
N ASP A 9 38.64 43.79 -1.06
CA ASP A 9 37.61 44.85 -1.07
C ASP A 9 36.84 45.01 -2.41
N PHE A 10 37.34 44.44 -3.50
CA PHE A 10 36.68 44.45 -4.81
C PHE A 10 35.66 43.31 -4.99
N PHE A 11 35.58 42.38 -4.04
CA PHE A 11 34.56 41.34 -4.04
C PHE A 11 33.23 41.96 -3.60
N ASP A 12 32.24 42.03 -4.50
CA ASP A 12 30.90 42.49 -4.16
C ASP A 12 30.29 41.57 -3.09
N LYS A 13 30.21 42.10 -1.86
CA LYS A 13 29.72 41.39 -0.67
C LYS A 13 28.35 40.74 -0.90
N ARG A 14 27.54 41.28 -1.83
CA ARG A 14 26.21 40.77 -2.17
C ARG A 14 26.26 39.43 -2.89
N VAL A 15 27.14 39.31 -3.88
CA VAL A 15 27.27 38.09 -4.70
C VAL A 15 27.94 36.97 -3.89
N PHE A 16 28.96 37.31 -3.10
CA PHE A 16 29.67 36.32 -2.28
C PHE A 16 28.92 35.93 -1.01
N GLY A 17 28.11 36.83 -0.42
CA GLY A 17 27.18 36.48 0.66
C GLY A 17 26.19 35.42 0.21
N LEU A 18 25.59 35.58 -0.98
CA LEU A 18 24.68 34.59 -1.57
C LEU A 18 25.36 33.23 -1.83
N ILE A 19 26.61 33.20 -2.31
CA ILE A 19 27.33 31.94 -2.49
C ILE A 19 27.65 31.28 -1.13
N PHE A 20 27.93 32.07 -0.09
CA PHE A 20 28.17 31.57 1.27
C PHE A 20 26.90 31.02 1.93
N ASP A 21 25.76 31.68 1.70
CA ASP A 21 24.43 31.25 2.15
C ASP A 21 23.96 29.99 1.40
N ILE A 22 24.28 29.87 0.11
CA ILE A 22 24.05 28.63 -0.66
C ILE A 22 24.96 27.50 -0.15
N GLY A 23 26.19 27.83 0.29
CA GLY A 23 27.09 26.92 0.98
C GLY A 23 26.62 26.50 2.38
N GLU A 24 25.66 27.21 2.98
CA GLU A 24 25.05 26.82 4.26
C GLU A 24 24.13 25.62 4.14
N VAL A 25 23.55 25.38 2.96
CA VAL A 25 22.87 24.11 2.65
C VAL A 25 23.86 22.94 2.56
N ALA A 26 25.13 23.21 2.22
CA ALA A 26 26.22 22.23 2.26
C ALA A 26 26.91 22.11 3.64
N LYS A 27 26.50 22.90 4.65
CA LYS A 27 26.96 22.81 6.05
C LYS A 27 26.10 21.89 6.93
N LEU A 28 25.27 21.02 6.37
CA LEU A 28 24.75 19.92 7.19
C LEU A 28 25.95 19.20 7.80
N THR A 29 26.07 19.26 9.11
CA THR A 29 27.06 18.47 9.81
C THR A 29 26.82 17.00 9.46
N PRO A 30 27.84 16.14 9.43
CA PRO A 30 27.63 14.71 9.23
C PRO A 30 26.50 14.16 10.10
N GLU A 31 26.36 14.69 11.32
CA GLU A 31 25.27 14.43 12.27
C GLU A 31 23.90 14.88 11.75
N ASP A 32 23.75 16.10 11.25
CA ASP A 32 22.47 16.59 10.69
C ASP A 32 22.07 15.82 9.43
N LYS A 33 23.05 15.48 8.58
CA LYS A 33 22.81 14.64 7.40
C LYS A 33 22.35 13.23 7.80
N MET A 34 23.00 12.63 8.80
CA MET A 34 22.58 11.33 9.35
C MET A 34 21.19 11.40 9.98
N ALA A 35 20.87 12.45 10.73
CA ALA A 35 19.55 12.65 11.33
C ALA A 35 18.46 12.83 10.26
N TYR A 36 18.76 13.57 9.20
CA TYR A 36 17.86 13.74 8.05
C TYR A 36 17.61 12.41 7.31
N GLU A 37 18.67 11.66 7.01
CA GLU A 37 18.58 10.34 6.38
C GLU A 37 17.81 9.34 7.25
N ALA A 38 18.04 9.34 8.56
CA ALA A 38 17.31 8.52 9.51
C ALA A 38 15.82 8.89 9.53
N SER A 39 15.49 10.18 9.60
CA SER A 39 14.10 10.67 9.53
C SER A 39 13.42 10.23 8.22
N LEU A 40 14.11 10.36 7.10
CA LEU A 40 13.60 9.95 5.80
C LEU A 40 13.39 8.45 5.72
N LYS A 41 14.30 7.65 6.29
CA LYS A 41 14.15 6.20 6.40
C LYS A 41 12.93 5.84 7.22
N HIS A 42 12.74 6.43 8.40
CA HIS A 42 11.57 6.18 9.24
C HIS A 42 10.25 6.50 8.52
N LYS A 43 10.19 7.63 7.80
CA LYS A 43 9.03 7.99 6.99
C LYS A 43 8.76 6.96 5.90
N ARG A 44 9.79 6.51 5.19
CA ARG A 44 9.68 5.49 4.14
C ARG A 44 9.25 4.14 4.70
N ASP A 45 9.81 3.72 5.83
CA ASP A 45 9.45 2.46 6.49
C ASP A 45 7.98 2.48 6.95
N ALA A 46 7.52 3.61 7.51
CA ALA A 46 6.13 3.81 7.88
C ALA A 46 5.19 3.76 6.66
N GLU A 47 5.52 4.51 5.60
CA GLU A 47 4.72 4.55 4.37
C GLU A 47 4.66 3.17 3.69
N ASN A 48 5.79 2.48 3.60
CA ASN A 48 5.86 1.14 3.03
C ASN A 48 5.04 0.14 3.84
N THR A 49 5.10 0.22 5.17
CA THR A 49 4.30 -0.63 6.07
C THR A 49 2.81 -0.38 5.85
N TYR A 50 2.40 0.88 5.83
CA TYR A 50 1.01 1.26 5.61
C TYR A 50 0.50 0.83 4.23
N SER A 51 1.23 1.15 3.16
CA SER A 51 0.90 0.78 1.79
C SER A 51 0.80 -0.74 1.62
N THR A 52 1.73 -1.50 2.21
CA THR A 52 1.70 -2.96 2.19
C THR A 52 0.48 -3.50 2.93
N ALA A 53 0.16 -2.96 4.11
CA ALA A 53 -1.02 -3.36 4.87
C ALA A 53 -2.32 -3.06 4.11
N GLN A 54 -2.42 -1.89 3.48
CA GLN A 54 -3.58 -1.50 2.67
C GLN A 54 -3.76 -2.43 1.46
N ARG A 55 -2.68 -2.74 0.73
CA ARG A 55 -2.71 -3.66 -0.41
C ARG A 55 -3.15 -5.06 0.02
N ILE A 56 -2.57 -5.60 1.09
CA ILE A 56 -2.94 -6.93 1.60
C ILE A 56 -4.42 -6.94 2.04
N GLY A 57 -4.86 -5.89 2.74
CA GLY A 57 -6.26 -5.76 3.16
C GLY A 57 -7.21 -5.74 1.97
N HIS A 58 -6.91 -4.96 0.93
CA HIS A 58 -7.68 -4.90 -0.30
C HIS A 58 -7.71 -6.26 -1.01
N ASP A 59 -6.55 -6.90 -1.21
CA ASP A 59 -6.46 -8.19 -1.89
C ASP A 59 -7.23 -9.30 -1.15
N ARG A 60 -7.18 -9.32 0.19
CA ARG A 60 -7.96 -10.25 1.02
C ARG A 60 -9.46 -9.96 0.89
N GLY A 61 -9.86 -8.70 1.07
CA GLY A 61 -11.26 -8.30 0.97
C GLY A 61 -11.87 -8.60 -0.39
N LEU A 62 -11.11 -8.39 -1.48
CA LEU A 62 -11.55 -8.74 -2.83
C LEU A 62 -11.72 -10.25 -3.00
N LYS A 63 -10.74 -11.05 -2.54
CA LYS A 63 -10.83 -12.52 -2.61
C LYS A 63 -12.01 -13.06 -1.81
N GLU A 64 -12.17 -12.61 -0.57
CA GLU A 64 -13.28 -12.99 0.30
C GLU A 64 -14.63 -12.59 -0.30
N GLY A 65 -14.73 -11.35 -0.83
CA GLY A 65 -15.94 -10.87 -1.48
C GLY A 65 -16.31 -11.66 -2.74
N ILE A 66 -15.34 -12.03 -3.58
CA ILE A 66 -15.58 -12.88 -4.75
C ILE A 66 -16.05 -14.27 -4.32
N ALA A 67 -15.40 -14.89 -3.33
CA ALA A 67 -15.78 -16.21 -2.84
C ALA A 67 -17.19 -16.21 -2.23
N GLN A 68 -17.50 -15.22 -1.39
CA GLN A 68 -18.85 -15.04 -0.82
C GLN A 68 -19.90 -14.83 -1.91
N GLY A 69 -19.60 -14.01 -2.93
CA GLY A 69 -20.51 -13.76 -4.05
C GLY A 69 -20.76 -15.02 -4.90
N GLN A 70 -19.72 -15.81 -5.17
CA GLN A 70 -19.87 -17.09 -5.89
C GLN A 70 -20.71 -18.08 -5.10
N TYR A 71 -20.46 -18.21 -3.79
CA TYR A 71 -21.23 -19.09 -2.91
C TYR A 71 -22.70 -18.66 -2.81
N GLN A 72 -22.97 -17.36 -2.64
CA GLN A 72 -24.33 -16.82 -2.61
C GLN A 72 -25.07 -17.09 -3.93
N LYS A 73 -24.40 -16.92 -5.07
CA LYS A 73 -24.96 -17.25 -6.39
C LYS A 73 -25.24 -18.74 -6.54
N ALA A 74 -24.38 -19.61 -6.01
CA ALA A 74 -24.59 -21.06 -6.01
C ALA A 74 -25.85 -21.42 -5.21
N ILE A 75 -26.03 -20.83 -4.02
CA ILE A 75 -27.24 -21.00 -3.20
C ILE A 75 -28.50 -20.54 -3.96
N GLU A 76 -28.48 -19.34 -4.54
CA GLU A 76 -29.63 -18.83 -5.31
C GLU A 76 -30.00 -19.73 -6.49
N THR A 77 -28.98 -20.27 -7.15
CA THR A 77 -29.15 -21.21 -8.27
C THR A 77 -29.73 -22.53 -7.77
N ALA A 78 -29.24 -23.07 -6.66
CA ALA A 78 -29.77 -24.28 -6.04
C ALA A 78 -31.24 -24.12 -5.63
N LEU A 79 -31.63 -22.97 -5.05
CA LEU A 79 -33.03 -22.68 -4.73
C LEU A 79 -33.93 -22.63 -5.98
N LYS A 80 -33.43 -22.06 -7.08
CA LYS A 80 -34.17 -22.06 -8.36
C LYS A 80 -34.32 -23.48 -8.90
N PHE A 81 -33.27 -24.28 -8.87
CA PHE A 81 -33.31 -25.66 -9.33
C PHE A 81 -34.25 -26.54 -8.48
N LYS A 82 -34.26 -26.34 -7.16
CA LYS A 82 -35.22 -27.01 -6.26
C LYS A 82 -36.67 -26.66 -6.62
N LYS A 83 -36.95 -25.38 -6.93
CA LYS A 83 -38.28 -24.94 -7.41
C LYS A 83 -38.65 -25.53 -8.77
N MET A 84 -37.67 -25.88 -9.59
CA MET A 84 -37.88 -26.56 -10.88
C MET A 84 -38.07 -28.08 -10.74
N GLY A 85 -37.97 -28.63 -9.52
CA GLY A 85 -38.15 -30.06 -9.27
C GLY A 85 -36.96 -30.94 -9.63
N LEU A 86 -35.76 -30.37 -9.75
CA LEU A 86 -34.52 -31.14 -9.95
C LEU A 86 -34.17 -31.95 -8.70
N SER A 87 -33.56 -33.11 -8.90
CA SER A 87 -33.05 -33.95 -7.81
C SER A 87 -31.86 -33.30 -7.08
N VAL A 88 -31.64 -33.64 -5.82
CA VAL A 88 -30.57 -33.03 -5.00
C VAL A 88 -29.20 -33.33 -5.61
N GLU A 89 -29.03 -34.50 -6.20
CA GLU A 89 -27.81 -34.93 -6.89
C GLU A 89 -27.52 -34.05 -8.12
N GLN A 90 -28.55 -33.76 -8.94
CA GLN A 90 -28.41 -32.87 -10.10
C GLN A 90 -28.10 -31.42 -9.68
N ILE A 91 -28.65 -30.96 -8.55
CA ILE A 91 -28.38 -29.63 -8.02
C ILE A 91 -26.94 -29.54 -7.51
N ALA A 92 -26.45 -30.57 -6.83
CA ALA A 92 -25.07 -30.66 -6.37
C ALA A 92 -24.09 -30.60 -7.55
N GLU A 93 -24.36 -31.37 -8.60
CA GLU A 93 -23.55 -31.36 -9.82
C GLU A 93 -23.55 -29.98 -10.52
N GLY A 94 -24.71 -29.33 -10.62
CA GLY A 94 -24.86 -28.05 -11.33
C GLY A 94 -24.38 -26.81 -10.56
N THR A 95 -24.29 -26.89 -9.23
CA THR A 95 -23.95 -25.73 -8.37
C THR A 95 -22.61 -25.88 -7.63
N GLY A 96 -22.07 -27.09 -7.56
CA GLY A 96 -20.87 -27.40 -6.78
C GLY A 96 -21.08 -27.38 -5.27
N LEU A 97 -22.34 -27.25 -4.81
CA LEU A 97 -22.70 -27.35 -3.39
C LEU A 97 -22.76 -28.80 -2.97
N THR A 98 -22.51 -29.05 -1.69
CA THR A 98 -22.69 -30.37 -1.10
C THR A 98 -24.17 -30.69 -0.94
N ILE A 99 -24.49 -31.99 -0.93
CA ILE A 99 -25.85 -32.50 -0.70
C ILE A 99 -26.40 -31.96 0.62
N GLU A 100 -25.58 -31.95 1.68
CA GLU A 100 -25.98 -31.41 2.99
C GLU A 100 -26.34 -29.91 2.96
N GLU A 101 -25.58 -29.11 2.20
CA GLU A 101 -25.90 -27.69 2.04
C GLU A 101 -27.23 -27.51 1.32
N ILE A 102 -27.48 -28.29 0.25
CA ILE A 102 -28.72 -28.23 -0.52
C ILE A 102 -29.93 -28.70 0.30
N GLU A 103 -29.78 -29.74 1.12
CA GLU A 103 -30.85 -30.20 2.02
C GLU A 103 -31.19 -29.16 3.10
N LYS A 104 -30.18 -28.39 3.57
CA LYS A 104 -30.38 -27.28 4.52
C LYS A 104 -31.05 -26.07 3.87
N LEU A 105 -30.98 -25.92 2.54
CA LEU A 105 -31.72 -24.89 1.82
C LEU A 105 -33.22 -25.23 1.83
N LYS A 106 -34.01 -24.46 2.58
CA LYS A 106 -35.47 -24.64 2.69
C LYS A 106 -36.18 -24.27 1.39
#